data_AF-A0A9D7XJX3-F1
#
_entry.id   AF-A0A9D7XJX3-F1
#
_cell.length_a   1.000
_cell.length_b   1.000
_cell.length_c   1.000
_cell.angle_alpha   90.00
_cell.angle_beta   90.00
_cell.angle_gamma   90.00
#
_symmetry.space_group_name_H-M   'P 1'
#
loop_
_entity.id
_entity.type
_entity.pdbx_description
1 polymer ?
#
loop_
_entity_poly.entity_id
_entity_poly.type
_entity_poly.pdbx_seq_one_letter_code
_entity_poly.pdbx_strand_id
1 'polypeptide(L)'
;MIRTQGGGEIHRTHTGVIREVRTPSGAVIRHSPSGVRHVEIVRPGGRIIVANATGRHGYIQRPLVSHGHTYVQRTYIIEGRPHAALYRPWSHSGREYNVYMPRHHYRPGFYAWAYDPWPRPVRYTWGWHNRPWYGYYGGYFTPYPVYAGPAFWLTDFLIAATLESAYLAQNASMSAPPVTYTTSTAMTPEVKEAIAEEVRRQMNQARAEQAAQGASQPMGAPPIFSKNGPKVFLVSSSLLAYAGNQECPLGEGDVLQLVETPALGSEWAEVKVLSSRGSSCQKGSYISVRTTDLQEMQNHLAASMENGMAKLQADQGKEGIPALPAQARGIVKASYSDDLQPDLGAQSELALAVKEANNSEQAIIDERPQEPAGAGGTISLGMTIPEVERTLGQPRQTVDLGKKKIYVYKDLKITFLGGKVSDVQ
;
A
#
# COMPACT_ATOMS: atom_id res chain seq x y z
N MET A 1 8.19 10.85 -17.83
CA MET A 1 7.02 10.17 -18.44
C MET A 1 7.27 10.06 -19.93
N ILE A 2 6.98 8.92 -20.53
CA ILE A 2 6.99 8.70 -21.98
C ILE A 2 5.59 8.24 -22.38
N ARG A 3 4.98 8.91 -23.36
CA ARG A 3 3.75 8.45 -24.02
C ARG A 3 4.12 7.56 -25.20
N THR A 4 3.39 6.48 -25.41
CA THR A 4 3.57 5.59 -26.57
C THR A 4 2.53 5.92 -27.64
N GLN A 5 2.78 5.50 -28.89
CA GLN A 5 1.85 5.79 -29.99
C GLN A 5 0.47 5.16 -29.78
N GLY A 6 0.39 4.02 -29.08
CA GLY A 6 -0.87 3.39 -28.69
C GLY A 6 -1.64 4.11 -27.59
N GLY A 7 -1.13 5.23 -27.05
CA GLY A 7 -1.75 6.00 -25.98
C GLY A 7 -1.43 5.49 -24.57
N GLY A 8 -0.45 4.59 -24.42
CA GLY A 8 0.06 4.16 -23.13
C GLY A 8 1.02 5.20 -22.54
N GLU A 9 1.20 5.17 -21.22
CA GLU A 9 2.19 6.02 -20.53
C GLU A 9 3.15 5.16 -19.71
N ILE A 10 4.45 5.44 -19.81
CA ILE A 10 5.49 4.80 -19.00
C ILE A 10 6.18 5.85 -18.14
N HIS A 11 6.15 5.66 -16.83
CA HIS A 11 6.87 6.45 -15.85
C HIS A 11 8.12 5.68 -15.41
N ARG A 12 9.27 6.35 -15.45
CA ARG A 12 10.56 5.79 -15.06
C ARG A 12 11.17 6.64 -13.96
N THR A 13 11.97 6.00 -13.11
CA THR A 13 12.90 6.69 -12.21
C THR A 13 13.94 7.49 -12.99
N HIS A 14 14.69 8.33 -12.28
CA HIS A 14 15.86 9.01 -12.84
C HIS A 14 16.94 8.04 -13.37
N THR A 15 17.02 6.82 -12.82
CA THR A 15 17.94 5.77 -13.29
C THR A 15 17.39 4.96 -14.47
N GLY A 16 16.20 5.28 -14.97
CA GLY A 16 15.60 4.64 -16.14
C GLY A 16 14.75 3.39 -15.85
N VAL A 17 14.69 2.94 -14.60
CA VAL A 17 13.84 1.80 -14.19
C VAL A 17 12.36 2.17 -14.28
N ILE A 18 11.54 1.31 -14.90
CA ILE A 18 10.08 1.49 -15.01
C ILE A 18 9.45 1.41 -13.61
N ARG A 19 8.60 2.40 -13.30
CA ARG A 19 7.88 2.53 -12.02
C ARG A 19 6.40 2.38 -12.16
N GLU A 20 5.83 2.93 -13.23
CA GLU A 20 4.41 2.85 -13.50
C GLU A 20 4.19 2.75 -15.00
N VAL A 21 3.26 1.89 -15.40
CA VAL A 21 2.73 1.82 -16.75
C VAL A 21 1.24 2.07 -16.67
N ARG A 22 0.73 3.04 -17.44
CA ARG A 22 -0.69 3.30 -17.61
C ARG A 22 -1.10 2.81 -18.98
N THR A 23 -2.09 1.92 -19.04
CA THR A 23 -2.59 1.38 -20.30
C THR A 23 -3.66 2.29 -20.89
N PRO A 24 -3.88 2.27 -22.22
CA PRO A 24 -4.99 2.98 -22.86
C PRO A 24 -6.37 2.55 -22.33
N SER A 25 -6.47 1.29 -21.85
CA SER A 25 -7.68 0.76 -21.21
C SER A 25 -7.91 1.27 -19.77
N GLY A 26 -7.02 2.11 -19.25
CA GLY A 26 -7.13 2.72 -17.91
C GLY A 26 -6.56 1.85 -16.78
N ALA A 27 -5.86 0.76 -17.07
CA ALA A 27 -5.13 0.00 -16.05
C ALA A 27 -3.86 0.75 -15.64
N VAL A 28 -3.54 0.71 -14.35
CA VAL A 28 -2.32 1.28 -13.77
C VAL A 28 -1.51 0.16 -13.16
N ILE A 29 -0.27 0.00 -13.61
CA ILE A 29 0.63 -1.08 -13.22
C ILE A 29 1.85 -0.47 -12.57
N ARG A 30 2.05 -0.75 -11.29
CA ARG A 30 3.13 -0.17 -10.48
C ARG A 30 4.18 -1.22 -10.15
N HIS A 31 5.44 -0.83 -10.34
CA HIS A 31 6.63 -1.62 -10.01
C HIS A 31 7.33 -0.96 -8.84
N SER A 32 7.08 -1.50 -7.65
CA SER A 32 7.74 -1.02 -6.45
C SER A 32 9.24 -1.33 -6.48
N PRO A 33 10.08 -0.57 -5.75
CA PRO A 33 11.51 -0.87 -5.65
C PRO A 33 11.83 -2.23 -5.00
N SER A 34 10.90 -2.80 -4.22
CA SER A 34 11.00 -4.17 -3.69
C SER A 34 10.78 -5.24 -4.76
N GLY A 35 10.42 -4.86 -5.99
CA GLY A 35 10.08 -5.75 -7.09
C GLY A 35 8.66 -6.31 -7.04
N VAL A 36 7.89 -5.93 -6.01
CA VAL A 36 6.46 -6.25 -5.93
C VAL A 36 5.71 -5.43 -6.97
N ARG A 37 4.94 -6.13 -7.81
CA ARG A 37 4.10 -5.53 -8.84
C ARG A 37 2.65 -5.47 -8.41
N HIS A 38 2.02 -4.33 -8.67
CA HIS A 38 0.63 -4.05 -8.33
C HIS A 38 -0.13 -3.59 -9.57
N VAL A 39 -1.29 -4.17 -9.81
CA VAL A 39 -2.17 -3.86 -10.94
C VAL A 39 -3.47 -3.30 -10.38
N GLU A 40 -3.87 -2.15 -10.88
CA GLU A 40 -5.14 -1.50 -10.57
C GLU A 40 -5.91 -1.29 -11.88
N ILE A 41 -7.16 -1.77 -11.96
CA ILE A 41 -8.02 -1.61 -13.14
C ILE A 41 -9.37 -1.05 -12.69
N VAL A 42 -9.78 0.07 -13.28
CA VAL A 42 -11.13 0.61 -13.10
C VAL A 42 -12.01 0.14 -14.25
N ARG A 43 -13.10 -0.55 -13.92
CA ARG A 43 -14.11 -1.02 -14.88
C ARG A 43 -15.40 -0.19 -14.76
N PRO A 44 -16.23 -0.14 -15.82
CA PRO A 44 -17.55 0.50 -15.75
C PRO A 44 -18.39 0.02 -14.57
N GLY A 45 -19.27 0.90 -14.05
CA GLY A 45 -20.11 0.60 -12.89
C GLY A 45 -19.40 0.74 -11.53
N GLY A 46 -18.24 1.40 -11.49
CA GLY A 46 -17.50 1.66 -10.24
C GLY A 46 -16.78 0.43 -9.68
N ARG A 47 -16.54 -0.59 -10.52
CA ARG A 47 -15.82 -1.81 -10.13
C ARG A 47 -14.32 -1.54 -10.25
N ILE A 48 -13.56 -1.73 -9.17
CA ILE A 48 -12.11 -1.55 -9.16
C ILE A 48 -11.45 -2.88 -8.82
N ILE A 49 -10.48 -3.30 -9.62
CA ILE A 49 -9.74 -4.54 -9.42
C ILE A 49 -8.34 -4.17 -9.02
N VAL A 50 -7.90 -4.71 -7.90
CA VAL A 50 -6.57 -4.52 -7.37
C VAL A 50 -5.93 -5.89 -7.20
N ALA A 51 -4.78 -6.12 -7.85
CA ALA A 51 -4.13 -7.43 -7.87
C ALA A 51 -2.62 -7.33 -7.74
N ASN A 52 -1.99 -8.34 -7.14
CA ASN A 52 -0.54 -8.52 -7.21
C ASN A 52 -0.12 -9.13 -8.56
N ALA A 53 1.18 -9.36 -8.74
CA ALA A 53 1.77 -9.93 -9.96
C ALA A 53 1.14 -11.24 -10.48
N THR A 54 0.49 -12.05 -9.62
CA THR A 54 -0.07 -13.36 -9.99
C THR A 54 -1.60 -13.40 -10.01
N GLY A 55 -2.27 -12.39 -9.49
CA GLY A 55 -3.74 -12.38 -9.32
C GLY A 55 -4.24 -13.36 -8.26
N ARG A 56 -3.33 -13.97 -7.48
CA ARG A 56 -3.69 -14.83 -6.33
C ARG A 56 -4.01 -14.02 -5.09
N HIS A 57 -3.49 -12.80 -5.00
CA HIS A 57 -3.78 -11.85 -3.94
C HIS A 57 -4.22 -10.52 -4.53
N GLY A 58 -5.10 -9.84 -3.82
CA GLY A 58 -5.80 -8.67 -4.31
C GLY A 58 -7.24 -8.63 -3.83
N TYR A 59 -7.99 -7.70 -4.38
CA TYR A 59 -9.42 -7.59 -4.15
C TYR A 59 -10.16 -7.03 -5.36
N ILE A 60 -11.46 -7.30 -5.39
CA ILE A 60 -12.39 -6.60 -6.26
C ILE A 60 -13.27 -5.71 -5.40
N GLN A 61 -13.33 -4.44 -5.77
CA GLN A 61 -14.12 -3.42 -5.13
C GLN A 61 -15.38 -3.14 -5.95
N ARG A 62 -16.51 -2.95 -5.28
CA ARG A 62 -17.76 -2.47 -5.88
C ARG A 62 -18.55 -1.61 -4.89
N PRO A 63 -19.39 -0.68 -5.37
CA PRO A 63 -20.37 -0.04 -4.51
C PRO A 63 -21.39 -1.07 -3.99
N LEU A 64 -21.82 -0.91 -2.74
CA LEU A 64 -22.89 -1.67 -2.10
C LEU A 64 -23.88 -0.68 -1.47
N VAL A 65 -25.15 -0.74 -1.85
CA VAL A 65 -26.20 0.02 -1.17
C VAL A 65 -26.91 -0.92 -0.20
N SER A 66 -26.89 -0.59 1.09
CA SER A 66 -27.55 -1.36 2.15
C SER A 66 -28.25 -0.38 3.09
N HIS A 67 -29.53 -0.65 3.39
CA HIS A 67 -30.34 0.15 4.32
C HIS A 67 -30.31 1.67 4.03
N GLY A 68 -30.34 2.06 2.75
CA GLY A 68 -30.33 3.47 2.33
C GLY A 68 -28.96 4.16 2.41
N HIS A 69 -27.90 3.44 2.74
CA HIS A 69 -26.53 3.94 2.79
C HIS A 69 -25.66 3.30 1.71
N THR A 70 -24.78 4.11 1.11
CA THR A 70 -23.78 3.63 0.14
C THR A 70 -22.49 3.29 0.87
N TYR A 71 -22.03 2.07 0.65
CA TYR A 71 -20.78 1.52 1.13
C TYR A 71 -19.91 1.07 -0.03
N VAL A 72 -18.67 0.74 0.29
CA VAL A 72 -17.73 0.08 -0.61
C VAL A 72 -17.50 -1.34 -0.11
N GLN A 73 -17.81 -2.33 -0.94
CA GLN A 73 -17.47 -3.72 -0.66
C GLN A 73 -16.18 -4.07 -1.38
N ARG A 74 -15.23 -4.70 -0.68
CA ARG A 74 -14.07 -5.38 -1.30
C ARG A 74 -14.14 -6.87 -1.05
N THR A 75 -14.03 -7.67 -2.11
CA THR A 75 -13.91 -9.13 -2.04
C THR A 75 -12.44 -9.52 -2.21
N TYR A 76 -11.83 -10.05 -1.15
CA TYR A 76 -10.46 -10.56 -1.11
C TYR A 76 -10.44 -12.06 -1.34
N ILE A 77 -9.34 -12.61 -1.87
CA ILE A 77 -9.11 -14.05 -1.85
C ILE A 77 -8.14 -14.40 -0.73
N ILE A 78 -8.60 -15.21 0.23
CA ILE A 78 -7.81 -15.69 1.36
C ILE A 78 -7.87 -17.21 1.33
N GLU A 79 -6.72 -17.89 1.28
CA GLU A 79 -6.63 -19.36 1.18
C GLU A 79 -7.49 -19.97 0.05
N GLY A 80 -7.60 -19.26 -1.08
CA GLY A 80 -8.39 -19.69 -2.24
C GLY A 80 -9.91 -19.50 -2.10
N ARG A 81 -10.39 -18.90 -1.00
CA ARG A 81 -11.82 -18.60 -0.78
C ARG A 81 -12.07 -17.09 -0.85
N PRO A 82 -13.21 -16.66 -1.43
CA PRO A 82 -13.55 -15.25 -1.48
C PRO A 82 -14.15 -14.79 -0.14
N HIS A 83 -13.66 -13.67 0.36
CA HIS A 83 -14.10 -13.04 1.61
C HIS A 83 -14.45 -11.58 1.36
N ALA A 84 -15.68 -11.19 1.68
CA ALA A 84 -16.11 -9.81 1.58
C ALA A 84 -15.73 -9.01 2.84
N ALA A 85 -15.33 -7.77 2.63
CA ALA A 85 -15.08 -6.76 3.64
C ALA A 85 -15.85 -5.48 3.25
N LEU A 86 -16.41 -4.80 4.23
CA LEU A 86 -17.18 -3.58 4.05
C LEU A 86 -16.35 -2.37 4.46
N TYR A 87 -16.50 -1.28 3.72
CA TYR A 87 -15.85 -0.01 3.97
C TYR A 87 -16.91 1.09 3.86
N ARG A 88 -16.89 2.04 4.78
CA ARG A 88 -17.64 3.29 4.61
C ARG A 88 -16.80 4.28 3.83
N PRO A 89 -17.32 4.89 2.75
CA PRO A 89 -16.65 6.02 2.13
C PRO A 89 -16.74 7.22 3.08
N TRP A 90 -15.64 7.94 3.21
CA TRP A 90 -15.60 9.23 3.89
C TRP A 90 -14.82 10.20 3.02
N SER A 91 -15.42 11.36 2.72
CA SER A 91 -14.79 12.37 1.88
C SER A 91 -14.65 13.70 2.60
N HIS A 92 -13.51 14.35 2.38
CA HIS A 92 -13.23 15.67 2.91
C HIS A 92 -12.20 16.38 2.03
N SER A 93 -12.46 17.65 1.69
CA SER A 93 -11.57 18.47 0.85
C SER A 93 -11.15 17.80 -0.46
N GLY A 94 -12.10 17.14 -1.14
CA GLY A 94 -11.86 16.47 -2.42
C GLY A 94 -11.09 15.15 -2.34
N ARG A 95 -10.77 14.65 -1.14
CA ARG A 95 -10.18 13.31 -0.95
C ARG A 95 -11.18 12.33 -0.43
N GLU A 96 -11.08 11.10 -0.90
CA GLU A 96 -11.93 9.97 -0.51
C GLU A 96 -11.10 8.94 0.24
N TYR A 97 -11.67 8.44 1.33
CA TYR A 97 -11.08 7.43 2.20
C TYR A 97 -12.10 6.31 2.36
N ASN A 98 -11.66 5.07 2.15
CA ASN A 98 -12.45 3.90 2.49
C ASN A 98 -12.08 3.48 3.90
N VAL A 99 -13.00 3.57 4.86
CA VAL A 99 -12.75 3.20 6.25
C VAL A 99 -13.35 1.83 6.52
N TYR A 100 -12.51 0.87 6.88
CA TYR A 100 -12.92 -0.50 7.16
C TYR A 100 -14.01 -0.56 8.25
N MET A 101 -15.00 -1.43 8.03
CA MET A 101 -16.10 -1.70 8.95
C MET A 101 -16.05 -3.17 9.39
N PRO A 102 -15.86 -3.46 10.69
CA PRO A 102 -15.85 -4.83 11.21
C PRO A 102 -17.15 -5.57 10.89
N ARG A 103 -17.08 -6.87 10.58
CA ARG A 103 -18.30 -7.68 10.33
C ARG A 103 -19.00 -8.09 11.62
N HIS A 104 -18.29 -8.00 12.73
CA HIS A 104 -18.80 -8.33 14.03
C HIS A 104 -17.94 -7.65 15.08
N HIS A 105 -18.47 -7.58 16.29
CA HIS A 105 -17.73 -7.19 17.48
C HIS A 105 -17.70 -8.37 18.44
N TYR A 106 -16.70 -8.42 19.30
CA TYR A 106 -16.64 -9.44 20.35
C TYR A 106 -17.50 -9.01 21.53
N ARG A 107 -17.89 -9.93 22.42
CA ARG A 107 -18.64 -9.51 23.63
C ARG A 107 -17.80 -8.55 24.49
N PRO A 108 -18.40 -7.64 25.28
CA PRO A 108 -17.63 -6.69 26.09
C PRO A 108 -16.62 -7.35 27.03
N GLY A 109 -16.97 -8.53 27.58
CA GLY A 109 -16.06 -9.33 28.41
C GLY A 109 -14.84 -9.87 27.65
N PHE A 110 -14.94 -10.10 26.34
CA PHE A 110 -13.78 -10.46 25.52
C PHE A 110 -12.82 -9.28 25.41
N TYR A 111 -13.31 -8.08 25.14
CA TYR A 111 -12.45 -6.89 25.05
C TYR A 111 -11.76 -6.57 26.38
N ALA A 112 -12.44 -6.77 27.52
CA ALA A 112 -11.80 -6.65 28.84
C ALA A 112 -10.66 -7.67 29.00
N TRP A 113 -10.93 -8.95 28.73
CA TRP A 113 -9.92 -10.00 28.80
C TRP A 113 -8.76 -9.82 27.79
N ALA A 114 -9.06 -9.28 26.60
CA ALA A 114 -8.09 -8.99 25.55
C ALA A 114 -7.21 -7.76 25.88
N TYR A 115 -7.70 -6.85 26.72
CA TYR A 115 -6.98 -5.65 27.10
C TYR A 115 -6.04 -5.90 28.29
N ASP A 116 -6.51 -6.66 29.28
CA ASP A 116 -5.79 -6.88 30.53
C ASP A 116 -4.58 -7.81 30.35
N PRO A 117 -3.48 -7.59 31.11
CA PRO A 117 -2.39 -8.56 31.18
C PRO A 117 -2.89 -9.93 31.65
N TRP A 118 -2.27 -10.99 31.15
CA TRP A 118 -2.53 -12.33 31.64
C TRP A 118 -2.01 -12.51 33.07
N PRO A 119 -2.67 -13.33 33.93
CA PRO A 119 -2.22 -13.54 35.30
C PRO A 119 -0.79 -14.06 35.42
N ARG A 120 -0.30 -14.77 34.39
CA ARG A 120 1.09 -15.19 34.23
C ARG A 120 1.49 -15.05 32.76
N PRO A 121 2.72 -14.62 32.45
CA PRO A 121 3.23 -14.64 31.09
C PRO A 121 3.18 -16.05 30.50
N VAL A 122 2.77 -16.16 29.25
CA VAL A 122 2.57 -17.44 28.56
C VAL A 122 3.69 -17.67 27.57
N ARG A 123 4.31 -18.85 27.62
CA ARG A 123 5.14 -19.34 26.52
C ARG A 123 4.23 -20.00 25.48
N TYR A 124 4.14 -19.42 24.30
CA TYR A 124 3.32 -19.93 23.20
C TYR A 124 4.21 -20.38 22.04
N THR A 125 3.96 -21.57 21.51
CA THR A 125 4.73 -22.13 20.40
C THR A 125 3.98 -21.95 19.09
N TRP A 126 4.49 -21.11 18.20
CA TRP A 126 3.89 -20.92 16.89
C TRP A 126 4.12 -22.12 15.97
N GLY A 127 3.11 -22.44 15.15
CA GLY A 127 3.19 -23.54 14.17
C GLY A 127 4.02 -23.25 12.92
N TRP A 128 4.64 -22.07 12.82
CA TRP A 128 5.32 -21.62 11.59
C TRP A 128 6.85 -21.72 11.61
N HIS A 129 7.46 -22.29 12.64
CA HIS A 129 8.94 -22.37 12.73
C HIS A 129 9.59 -23.08 11.53
N ASN A 130 8.88 -24.05 10.91
CA ASN A 130 9.34 -24.78 9.73
C ASN A 130 8.83 -24.19 8.41
N ARG A 131 8.13 -23.04 8.43
CA ARG A 131 7.62 -22.37 7.23
C ARG A 131 8.77 -21.59 6.58
N PRO A 132 8.96 -21.66 5.25
CA PRO A 132 10.09 -20.99 4.58
C PRO A 132 10.19 -19.48 4.84
N TRP A 133 9.04 -18.80 4.96
CA TRP A 133 9.01 -17.35 5.22
C TRP A 133 9.65 -16.99 6.57
N TYR A 134 9.52 -17.85 7.59
CA TYR A 134 10.03 -17.55 8.93
C TYR A 134 11.55 -17.61 8.95
N GLY A 135 12.15 -18.62 8.31
CA GLY A 135 13.59 -18.66 8.08
C GLY A 135 14.07 -17.47 7.23
N TYR A 136 13.31 -17.10 6.21
CA TYR A 136 13.63 -15.96 5.34
C TYR A 136 13.66 -14.62 6.09
N TYR A 137 12.80 -14.39 7.09
CA TYR A 137 12.81 -13.17 7.90
C TYR A 137 13.38 -13.35 9.32
N GLY A 138 14.07 -14.46 9.59
CA GLY A 138 14.47 -14.83 10.96
C GLY A 138 15.39 -13.84 11.66
N GLY A 139 16.23 -13.09 10.93
CA GLY A 139 17.03 -12.01 11.53
C GLY A 139 16.40 -10.62 11.47
N TYR A 140 15.20 -10.49 10.90
CA TYR A 140 14.40 -9.27 10.97
C TYR A 140 13.35 -9.34 12.10
N PHE A 141 12.69 -10.48 12.26
CA PHE A 141 11.59 -10.68 13.21
C PHE A 141 11.83 -11.93 14.06
N THR A 142 11.71 -11.75 15.37
CA THR A 142 11.67 -12.85 16.34
C THR A 142 10.44 -12.67 17.26
N PRO A 143 9.61 -13.70 17.45
CA PRO A 143 8.50 -13.64 18.38
C PRO A 143 8.96 -13.35 19.82
N TYR A 144 8.07 -12.80 20.65
CA TYR A 144 8.35 -12.65 22.06
C TYR A 144 8.61 -14.04 22.69
N PRO A 145 9.59 -14.17 23.60
CA PRO A 145 9.88 -15.45 24.24
C PRO A 145 8.74 -15.89 25.18
N VAL A 146 8.02 -14.92 25.74
CA VAL A 146 6.80 -15.07 26.54
C VAL A 146 5.87 -13.88 26.27
N TYR A 147 4.57 -14.09 26.41
CA TYR A 147 3.54 -13.10 26.19
C TYR A 147 2.92 -12.69 27.52
N ALA A 148 3.07 -11.42 27.90
CA ALA A 148 2.47 -10.88 29.12
C ALA A 148 0.95 -10.67 28.99
N GLY A 149 0.41 -10.71 27.78
CA GLY A 149 -1.02 -10.55 27.53
C GLY A 149 -1.36 -10.57 26.03
N PRO A 150 -2.65 -10.44 25.69
CA PRO A 150 -3.15 -10.59 24.32
C PRO A 150 -2.57 -9.60 23.33
N ALA A 151 -2.34 -8.33 23.71
CA ALA A 151 -1.78 -7.32 22.81
C ALA A 151 -0.40 -7.72 22.25
N PHE A 152 0.45 -8.33 23.09
CA PHE A 152 1.76 -8.84 22.68
C PHE A 152 1.64 -10.05 21.75
N TRP A 153 0.68 -10.94 22.03
CA TRP A 153 0.41 -12.11 21.20
C TRP A 153 -0.12 -11.70 19.83
N LEU A 154 -1.07 -10.76 19.79
CA LEU A 154 -1.63 -10.18 18.57
C LEU A 154 -0.56 -9.44 17.77
N THR A 155 0.37 -8.75 18.43
CA THR A 155 1.50 -8.10 17.76
C THR A 155 2.28 -9.09 16.90
N ASP A 156 2.70 -10.23 17.47
CA ASP A 156 3.44 -11.25 16.73
C ASP A 156 2.58 -11.93 15.66
N PHE A 157 1.29 -12.16 15.94
CA PHE A 157 0.34 -12.67 14.96
C PHE A 157 0.27 -11.77 13.72
N LEU A 158 0.13 -10.45 13.92
CA LEU A 158 0.01 -9.46 12.86
C LEU A 158 1.29 -9.34 12.04
N ILE A 159 2.45 -9.24 12.71
CA ILE A 159 3.74 -9.14 12.03
C ILE A 159 3.97 -10.40 11.17
N ALA A 160 3.75 -11.58 11.74
CA ALA A 160 3.94 -12.83 11.02
C ALA A 160 2.99 -12.99 9.84
N ALA A 161 1.70 -12.67 10.00
CA ALA A 161 0.74 -12.71 8.90
C ALA A 161 1.15 -11.76 7.75
N THR A 162 1.61 -10.55 8.08
CA THR A 162 2.13 -9.60 7.10
C THR A 162 3.39 -10.12 6.41
N LEU A 163 4.34 -10.67 7.17
CA LEU A 163 5.59 -11.20 6.61
C LEU A 163 5.37 -12.46 5.75
N GLU A 164 4.47 -13.37 6.15
CA GLU A 164 4.09 -14.50 5.33
C GLU A 164 3.48 -14.05 4.00
N SER A 165 2.56 -13.08 4.03
CA SER A 165 1.99 -12.47 2.82
C SER A 165 3.09 -11.82 1.94
N ALA A 166 4.01 -11.08 2.56
CA ALA A 166 5.14 -10.46 1.87
C ALA A 166 6.04 -11.49 1.17
N TYR A 167 6.33 -12.62 1.84
CA TYR A 167 7.11 -13.71 1.26
C TYR A 167 6.43 -14.34 0.05
N LEU A 168 5.12 -14.56 0.14
CA LEU A 168 4.33 -15.08 -0.98
C LEU A 168 4.32 -14.10 -2.17
N ALA A 169 4.18 -12.80 -1.89
CA ALA A 169 4.22 -11.75 -2.91
C ALA A 169 5.60 -11.62 -3.57
N GLN A 170 6.67 -11.73 -2.78
CA GLN A 170 8.05 -11.74 -3.25
C GLN A 170 8.31 -12.93 -4.20
N ASN A 171 7.94 -14.14 -3.78
CA ASN A 171 8.13 -15.35 -4.58
C ASN A 171 7.28 -15.39 -5.86
N ALA A 172 6.15 -14.69 -5.84
CA ALA A 172 5.30 -14.50 -7.00
C ALA A 172 5.88 -13.52 -8.04
N SER A 173 6.92 -12.77 -7.69
CA SER A 173 7.50 -11.71 -8.52
C SER A 173 8.82 -12.17 -9.14
N MET A 174 8.90 -12.24 -10.47
CA MET A 174 10.04 -12.83 -11.21
C MET A 174 11.39 -12.11 -11.05
N SER A 175 11.40 -10.86 -10.59
CA SER A 175 12.62 -10.02 -10.53
C SER A 175 12.81 -9.33 -9.18
N ALA A 176 12.12 -9.80 -8.14
CA ALA A 176 12.17 -9.16 -6.84
C ALA A 176 13.47 -9.54 -6.11
N PRO A 177 14.36 -8.57 -5.78
CA PRO A 177 15.66 -8.86 -5.20
C PRO A 177 15.52 -9.47 -3.80
N PRO A 178 16.42 -10.38 -3.38
CA PRO A 178 16.35 -10.95 -2.05
C PRO A 178 16.48 -9.85 -1.00
N VAL A 179 15.63 -9.91 0.02
CA VAL A 179 15.72 -9.04 1.19
C VAL A 179 16.96 -9.42 1.99
N THR A 180 17.86 -8.46 2.16
CA THR A 180 19.02 -8.60 3.04
C THR A 180 18.79 -7.77 4.28
N TYR A 181 18.90 -8.36 5.47
CA TYR A 181 18.72 -7.64 6.74
C TYR A 181 20.03 -7.56 7.52
N THR A 182 20.18 -6.49 8.28
CA THR A 182 21.23 -6.32 9.29
C THR A 182 20.60 -6.18 10.67
N THR A 183 21.37 -6.39 11.73
CA THR A 183 20.88 -6.23 13.11
C THR A 183 20.35 -4.82 13.39
N SER A 184 20.89 -3.79 12.73
CA SER A 184 20.42 -2.41 12.85
C SER A 184 19.02 -2.19 12.25
N THR A 185 18.62 -3.06 11.32
CA THR A 185 17.30 -3.02 10.67
C THR A 185 16.26 -3.92 11.32
N ALA A 186 16.67 -4.80 12.25
CA ALA A 186 15.77 -5.75 12.90
C ALA A 186 14.68 -5.05 13.72
N MET A 187 13.52 -5.72 13.82
CA MET A 187 12.40 -5.26 14.62
C MET A 187 12.73 -5.42 16.11
N THR A 188 13.09 -4.30 16.73
CA THR A 188 13.51 -4.28 18.14
C THR A 188 12.33 -4.46 19.09
N PRO A 189 12.55 -4.87 20.36
CA PRO A 189 11.49 -4.96 21.36
C PRO A 189 10.68 -3.67 21.49
N GLU A 190 11.32 -2.50 21.40
CA GLU A 190 10.66 -1.20 21.49
C GLU A 190 9.72 -0.96 20.31
N VAL A 191 10.09 -1.39 19.10
CA VAL A 191 9.20 -1.32 17.93
C VAL A 191 7.99 -2.23 18.12
N LYS A 192 8.21 -3.43 18.65
CA LYS A 192 7.11 -4.36 18.92
C LYS A 192 6.19 -3.87 20.04
N GLU A 193 6.72 -3.17 21.06
CA GLU A 193 5.89 -2.51 22.07
C GLU A 193 5.05 -1.40 21.45
N ALA A 194 5.63 -0.60 20.55
CA ALA A 194 4.90 0.45 19.84
C ALA A 194 3.73 -0.12 19.01
N ILE A 195 3.92 -1.29 18.38
CA ILE A 195 2.84 -2.02 17.70
C ILE A 195 1.81 -2.55 18.73
N ALA A 196 2.25 -3.07 19.87
CA ALA A 196 1.35 -3.56 20.93
C ALA A 196 0.45 -2.45 21.49
N GLU A 197 0.97 -1.23 21.64
CA GLU A 197 0.19 -0.06 22.04
C GLU A 197 -0.85 0.33 20.98
N GLU A 198 -0.49 0.30 19.70
CA GLU A 198 -1.45 0.52 18.61
C GLU A 198 -2.53 -0.58 18.58
N VAL A 199 -2.17 -1.84 18.84
CA VAL A 199 -3.11 -2.97 18.99
C VAL A 199 -4.09 -2.72 20.14
N ARG A 200 -3.60 -2.27 21.31
CA ARG A 200 -4.45 -1.88 22.46
C ARG A 200 -5.40 -0.75 22.08
N ARG A 201 -4.92 0.25 21.36
CA ARG A 201 -5.74 1.39 20.89
C ARG A 201 -6.86 0.93 19.96
N GLN A 202 -6.55 0.04 19.01
CA GLN A 202 -7.54 -0.55 18.09
C GLN A 202 -8.60 -1.37 18.83
N MET A 203 -8.21 -2.16 19.85
CA MET A 203 -9.17 -2.89 20.70
C MET A 203 -10.10 -1.95 21.48
N ASN A 204 -9.54 -0.89 22.06
CA ASN A 204 -10.34 0.13 22.76
C ASN A 204 -11.32 0.85 21.84
N GLN A 205 -10.89 1.15 20.61
CA GLN A 205 -11.77 1.73 19.61
C GLN A 205 -12.91 0.76 19.25
N ALA A 206 -12.61 -0.51 18.98
CA ALA A 206 -13.62 -1.52 18.66
C ALA A 206 -14.62 -1.76 19.82
N ARG A 207 -14.16 -1.68 21.07
CA ARG A 207 -15.00 -1.72 22.27
C ARG A 207 -15.93 -0.52 22.37
N ALA A 208 -15.42 0.68 22.09
CA ALA A 208 -16.23 1.91 22.12
C ALA A 208 -17.29 1.91 21.00
N GLU A 209 -16.92 1.47 19.79
CA GLU A 209 -17.83 1.30 18.67
C GLU A 209 -18.93 0.28 18.99
N GLN A 210 -18.58 -0.85 19.63
CA GLN A 210 -19.57 -1.83 20.09
C GLN A 210 -20.56 -1.20 21.08
N ALA A 211 -20.08 -0.44 22.07
CA ALA A 211 -20.94 0.21 23.05
C ALA A 211 -21.87 1.27 22.42
N ALA A 212 -21.45 1.83 21.29
CA ALA A 212 -22.24 2.79 20.52
C ALA A 212 -23.20 2.13 19.50
N GLN A 213 -23.17 0.80 19.31
CA GLN A 213 -24.11 0.08 18.44
C GLN A 213 -25.54 0.21 18.97
N GLY A 214 -26.28 1.20 18.46
CA GLY A 214 -27.60 1.59 18.92
C GLY A 214 -27.83 3.11 18.85
N ALA A 215 -26.77 3.90 18.80
CA ALA A 215 -26.85 5.32 18.48
C ALA A 215 -26.62 5.52 16.97
N SER A 216 -27.47 6.31 16.32
CA SER A 216 -27.27 6.86 14.98
C SER A 216 -26.12 7.88 15.02
N GLN A 217 -24.90 7.39 15.22
CA GLN A 217 -23.70 8.22 15.26
C GLN A 217 -23.38 8.70 13.85
N PRO A 218 -23.19 10.02 13.63
CA PRO A 218 -22.65 10.51 12.38
C PRO A 218 -21.29 9.84 12.12
N MET A 219 -21.08 9.36 10.89
CA MET A 219 -19.85 8.69 10.51
C MET A 219 -18.67 9.67 10.61
N GLY A 220 -17.92 9.59 11.71
CA GLY A 220 -16.79 10.47 12.00
C GLY A 220 -15.60 10.27 11.06
N ALA A 221 -14.68 11.24 11.10
CA ALA A 221 -13.44 11.19 10.35
C ALA A 221 -12.64 9.90 10.63
N PRO A 222 -11.86 9.40 9.65
CA PRO A 222 -11.06 8.21 9.83
C PRO A 222 -10.10 8.31 11.01
N PRO A 223 -9.76 7.19 11.69
CA PRO A 223 -8.95 7.21 12.89
C PRO A 223 -7.57 7.86 12.72
N ILE A 224 -7.02 7.91 11.52
CA ILE A 224 -5.73 8.60 11.25
C ILE A 224 -5.75 10.09 11.59
N PHE A 225 -6.92 10.72 11.61
CA PHE A 225 -7.10 12.14 11.96
C PHE A 225 -7.41 12.38 13.45
N SER A 226 -7.41 11.33 14.28
CA SER A 226 -7.65 11.47 15.72
C SER A 226 -6.36 11.78 16.49
N LYS A 227 -6.47 12.66 17.50
CA LYS A 227 -5.36 13.09 18.37
C LYS A 227 -5.06 12.11 19.53
N ASN A 228 -5.51 10.86 19.43
CA ASN A 228 -5.43 9.88 20.51
C ASN A 228 -4.06 9.18 20.53
N GLY A 229 -3.01 9.95 20.82
CA GLY A 229 -1.63 9.47 20.96
C GLY A 229 -0.89 9.23 19.63
N PRO A 230 0.40 8.82 19.71
CA PRO A 230 1.18 8.47 18.53
C PRO A 230 0.59 7.25 17.83
N LYS A 231 0.45 7.31 16.51
CA LYS A 231 -0.06 6.19 15.70
C LYS A 231 1.10 5.44 15.09
N VAL A 232 1.04 4.12 15.17
CA VAL A 232 2.03 3.23 14.57
C VAL A 232 1.36 2.46 13.44
N PHE A 233 2.06 2.31 12.32
CA PHE A 233 1.56 1.60 11.15
C PHE A 233 2.52 0.46 10.82
N LEU A 234 1.97 -0.74 10.69
CA LEU A 234 2.65 -1.86 10.06
C LEU A 234 2.34 -1.81 8.57
N VAL A 235 3.36 -1.61 7.74
CA VAL A 235 3.18 -1.56 6.29
C VAL A 235 2.70 -2.93 5.79
N SER A 236 1.54 -2.95 5.15
CA SER A 236 0.85 -4.17 4.70
C SER A 236 0.96 -4.44 3.20
N SER A 237 1.41 -3.44 2.44
CA SER A 237 1.65 -3.53 1.00
C SER A 237 2.80 -2.62 0.63
N SER A 238 3.68 -3.07 -0.28
CA SER A 238 4.76 -2.25 -0.80
C SER A 238 4.24 -0.95 -1.45
N LEU A 239 4.81 0.20 -1.07
CA LEU A 239 4.45 1.50 -1.61
C LEU A 239 5.63 2.47 -1.68
N LEU A 240 5.44 3.62 -2.31
CA LEU A 240 6.47 4.64 -2.47
C LEU A 240 6.17 5.85 -1.59
N ALA A 241 7.09 6.13 -0.66
CA ALA A 241 7.12 7.33 0.15
C ALA A 241 8.24 8.27 -0.32
N TYR A 242 8.37 9.44 0.33
CA TYR A 242 9.35 10.44 -0.08
C TYR A 242 10.08 11.06 1.12
N ALA A 243 11.42 11.05 1.08
CA ALA A 243 12.27 11.83 1.98
C ALA A 243 12.63 13.14 1.28
N GLY A 244 11.83 14.19 1.50
CA GLY A 244 11.87 15.39 0.65
C GLY A 244 11.52 15.04 -0.79
N ASN A 245 12.45 15.25 -1.73
CA ASN A 245 12.27 14.88 -3.14
C ASN A 245 12.84 13.51 -3.51
N GLN A 246 13.43 12.79 -2.54
CA GLN A 246 14.01 11.48 -2.79
C GLN A 246 12.98 10.37 -2.60
N GLU A 247 12.83 9.53 -3.61
CA GLU A 247 12.05 8.29 -3.53
C GLU A 247 12.54 7.40 -2.37
N CYS A 248 11.59 6.90 -1.59
CA CYS A 248 11.87 6.08 -0.43
C CYS A 248 10.89 4.89 -0.41
N PRO A 249 11.33 3.68 -0.86
CA PRO A 249 10.48 2.50 -0.84
C PRO A 249 10.08 2.10 0.57
N LEU A 250 8.82 1.75 0.73
CA LEU A 250 8.34 1.02 1.89
C LEU A 250 7.89 -0.36 1.45
N GLY A 251 8.28 -1.37 2.22
CA GLY A 251 7.96 -2.77 2.02
C GLY A 251 7.11 -3.30 3.15
N GLU A 252 6.40 -4.39 2.89
CA GLU A 252 5.61 -5.09 3.89
C GLU A 252 6.45 -5.48 5.10
N GLY A 253 5.94 -5.23 6.30
CA GLY A 253 6.64 -5.48 7.55
C GLY A 253 7.47 -4.30 8.06
N ASP A 254 7.67 -3.23 7.27
CA ASP A 254 8.20 -1.97 7.76
C ASP A 254 7.25 -1.37 8.81
N VAL A 255 7.81 -0.60 9.74
CA VAL A 255 7.03 0.01 10.83
C VAL A 255 7.24 1.51 10.82
N LEU A 256 6.14 2.25 10.77
CA LEU A 256 6.11 3.70 10.70
C LEU A 256 5.45 4.26 11.95
N GLN A 257 5.89 5.42 12.42
CA GLN A 257 5.22 6.18 13.46
C GLN A 257 4.84 7.55 12.93
N LEU A 258 3.58 7.93 13.10
CA LEU A 258 3.11 9.26 12.78
C LEU A 258 3.83 10.30 13.65
N VAL A 259 4.38 11.35 13.04
CA VAL A 259 5.04 12.45 13.77
C VAL A 259 3.97 13.31 14.45
N GLU A 260 3.01 13.77 13.66
CA GLU A 260 1.88 14.59 14.13
C GLU A 260 0.59 14.17 13.42
N THR A 261 -0.55 14.38 14.10
CA THR A 261 -1.86 14.16 13.48
C THR A 261 -2.02 15.08 12.27
N PRO A 262 -2.21 14.54 11.04
CA PRO A 262 -2.38 15.38 9.87
C PRO A 262 -3.67 16.20 9.98
N ALA A 263 -3.64 17.41 9.42
CA ALA A 263 -4.85 18.21 9.30
C ALA A 263 -5.87 17.51 8.38
N LEU A 264 -7.15 17.80 8.61
CA LEU A 264 -8.19 17.34 7.69
C LEU A 264 -7.93 17.92 6.30
N GLY A 265 -7.92 17.08 5.27
CA GLY A 265 -7.58 17.52 3.92
C GLY A 265 -6.09 17.67 3.65
N SER A 266 -5.17 17.19 4.50
CA SER A 266 -3.73 17.03 4.16
C SER A 266 -3.47 15.79 3.29
N GLU A 267 -2.77 15.95 2.15
CA GLU A 267 -2.51 14.84 1.21
C GLU A 267 -1.44 13.92 1.75
N TRP A 268 -0.45 14.54 2.39
CA TRP A 268 0.72 13.91 2.92
C TRP A 268 0.72 14.07 4.43
N ALA A 269 1.24 13.05 5.10
CA ALA A 269 1.58 13.10 6.52
C ALA A 269 3.04 12.69 6.68
N GLU A 270 3.71 13.33 7.64
CA GLU A 270 5.08 12.98 8.00
C GLU A 270 5.08 11.81 8.99
N VAL A 271 5.90 10.81 8.69
CA VAL A 271 6.10 9.63 9.55
C VAL A 271 7.59 9.39 9.75
N LYS A 272 7.94 8.82 10.90
CA LYS A 272 9.27 8.30 11.21
C LYS A 272 9.32 6.81 10.93
N VAL A 273 10.35 6.34 10.26
CA VAL A 273 10.59 4.89 10.05
C VAL A 273 11.18 4.29 11.33
N LEU A 274 10.43 3.45 12.02
CA LEU A 274 10.86 2.75 13.24
C LEU A 274 11.62 1.47 12.94
N SER A 275 11.21 0.74 11.90
CA SER A 275 11.80 -0.50 11.43
C SER A 275 11.66 -0.58 9.92
N SER A 276 12.65 -1.20 9.28
CA SER A 276 12.75 -1.26 7.83
C SER A 276 13.34 -2.58 7.40
N ARG A 277 12.73 -3.22 6.41
CA ARG A 277 13.09 -4.52 5.88
C ARG A 277 14.02 -4.36 4.68
N GLY A 278 15.33 -4.46 4.92
CA GLY A 278 16.35 -4.54 3.88
C GLY A 278 16.51 -3.28 3.04
N SER A 279 16.11 -3.31 1.76
CA SER A 279 16.27 -2.19 0.82
C SER A 279 15.20 -1.10 0.94
N SER A 280 14.32 -1.20 1.93
CA SER A 280 13.35 -0.18 2.31
C SER A 280 14.01 1.10 2.85
N CYS A 281 13.18 2.13 3.08
CA CYS A 281 13.57 3.39 3.71
C CYS A 281 14.45 3.19 4.95
N GLN A 282 15.50 3.99 5.09
CA GLN A 282 16.42 3.85 6.23
C GLN A 282 15.68 4.09 7.56
N LYS A 283 15.90 3.19 8.53
CA LYS A 283 15.40 3.36 9.90
C LYS A 283 15.85 4.71 10.47
N GLY A 284 14.95 5.40 11.16
CA GLY A 284 15.17 6.71 11.74
C GLY A 284 14.88 7.89 10.79
N SER A 285 14.67 7.62 9.50
CA SER A 285 14.30 8.67 8.53
C SER A 285 12.90 9.21 8.76
N TYR A 286 12.72 10.48 8.46
CA TYR A 286 11.41 11.14 8.36
C TYR A 286 11.02 11.19 6.88
N ILE A 287 9.82 10.71 6.58
CA ILE A 287 9.31 10.57 5.22
C ILE A 287 7.87 11.03 5.13
N SER A 288 7.47 11.50 3.95
CA SER A 288 6.10 11.84 3.61
C SER A 288 5.41 10.63 2.98
N VAL A 289 4.27 10.24 3.55
CA VAL A 289 3.39 9.16 3.06
C VAL A 289 2.00 9.76 2.81
N ARG A 290 1.28 9.29 1.79
CA ARG A 290 -0.08 9.78 1.55
C ARG A 290 -1.00 9.38 2.68
N THR A 291 -1.90 10.27 3.06
CA THR A 291 -2.90 10.00 4.10
C THR A 291 -3.87 8.89 3.71
N THR A 292 -4.13 8.71 2.40
CA THR A 292 -4.91 7.57 1.89
C THR A 292 -4.18 6.25 2.10
N ASP A 293 -2.86 6.21 1.89
CA ASP A 293 -2.04 5.00 2.09
C ASP A 293 -1.98 4.62 3.57
N LEU A 294 -1.83 5.62 4.46
CA LEU A 294 -1.89 5.40 5.91
C LEU A 294 -3.27 4.90 6.37
N GLN A 295 -4.36 5.38 5.74
CA GLN A 295 -5.69 4.85 6.02
C GLN A 295 -5.83 3.39 5.57
N GLU A 296 -5.26 3.02 4.41
CA GLU A 296 -5.26 1.62 3.96
C GLU A 296 -4.44 0.72 4.89
N MET A 297 -3.30 1.19 5.42
CA MET A 297 -2.57 0.46 6.48
C MET A 297 -3.42 0.27 7.73
N GLN A 298 -4.17 1.30 8.16
CA GLN A 298 -5.08 1.20 9.31
C GLN A 298 -6.21 0.21 9.06
N ASN A 299 -6.76 0.19 7.85
CA ASN A 299 -7.78 -0.77 7.43
C ASN A 299 -7.25 -2.20 7.49
N HIS A 300 -6.06 -2.43 6.94
CA HIS A 300 -5.43 -3.74 6.96
C HIS A 300 -5.20 -4.19 8.41
N LEU A 301 -4.65 -3.31 9.26
CA LEU A 301 -4.48 -3.61 10.68
C LEU A 301 -5.80 -4.00 11.35
N ALA A 302 -6.88 -3.24 11.13
CA ALA A 302 -8.19 -3.53 11.71
C ALA A 302 -8.76 -4.89 11.23
N ALA A 303 -8.64 -5.19 9.94
CA ALA A 303 -9.07 -6.46 9.37
C ALA A 303 -8.22 -7.64 9.88
N SER A 304 -6.90 -7.49 9.96
CA SER A 304 -5.99 -8.51 10.50
C SER A 304 -6.21 -8.74 12.00
N MET A 305 -6.56 -7.68 12.75
CA MET A 305 -6.98 -7.77 14.15
C MET A 305 -8.24 -8.62 14.32
N GLU A 306 -9.24 -8.52 13.43
CA GLU A 306 -10.43 -9.39 13.46
C GLU A 306 -10.03 -10.87 13.40
N ASN A 307 -9.12 -11.24 12.49
CA ASN A 307 -8.61 -12.61 12.35
C ASN A 307 -7.78 -13.05 13.56
N GLY A 308 -6.92 -12.16 14.09
CA GLY A 308 -6.11 -12.44 15.26
C GLY A 308 -6.95 -12.67 16.51
N MET A 309 -7.96 -11.84 16.74
CA MET A 309 -8.92 -12.01 17.84
C MET A 309 -9.74 -13.30 17.67
N ALA A 310 -10.07 -13.70 16.44
CA ALA A 310 -10.82 -14.92 16.18
C ALA A 310 -9.99 -16.14 16.57
N LYS A 311 -8.71 -16.16 16.16
CA LYS A 311 -7.76 -17.20 16.57
C LYS A 311 -7.54 -17.21 18.07
N LEU A 312 -7.37 -16.06 18.70
CA LEU A 312 -7.16 -15.95 20.13
C LEU A 312 -8.36 -16.50 20.93
N GLN A 313 -9.58 -16.19 20.50
CA GLN A 313 -10.79 -16.76 21.08
C GLN A 313 -10.90 -18.27 20.87
N ALA A 314 -10.49 -18.78 19.70
CA ALA A 314 -10.50 -20.22 19.41
C ALA A 314 -9.44 -21.00 20.22
N ASP A 315 -8.34 -20.34 20.57
CA ASP A 315 -7.22 -20.92 21.32
C ASP A 315 -7.31 -20.68 22.84
N GLN A 316 -8.33 -19.98 23.34
CA GLN A 316 -8.51 -19.77 24.78
C GLN A 316 -8.47 -21.10 25.55
N GLY A 317 -7.70 -21.15 26.64
CA GLY A 317 -7.50 -22.35 27.44
C GLY A 317 -6.57 -23.40 26.83
N LYS A 318 -5.90 -23.13 25.70
CA LYS A 318 -4.92 -24.01 25.04
C LYS A 318 -3.54 -23.39 25.04
N GLU A 319 -2.48 -24.20 24.95
CA GLU A 319 -1.09 -23.73 24.80
C GLU A 319 -0.70 -22.64 25.84
N GLY A 320 -1.23 -22.78 27.06
CA GLY A 320 -1.02 -21.83 28.17
C GLY A 320 -1.84 -20.54 28.11
N ILE A 321 -2.56 -20.25 27.03
CA ILE A 321 -3.44 -19.07 26.93
C ILE A 321 -4.54 -19.20 28.00
N PRO A 322 -4.76 -18.18 28.85
CA PRO A 322 -5.81 -18.24 29.87
C PRO A 322 -7.18 -18.53 29.28
N ALA A 323 -7.98 -19.31 30.00
CA ALA A 323 -9.35 -19.56 29.60
C ALA A 323 -10.17 -18.25 29.65
N LEU A 324 -10.97 -18.03 28.63
CA LEU A 324 -11.92 -16.95 28.56
C LEU A 324 -13.19 -17.34 29.34
N PRO A 325 -13.72 -16.45 30.22
CA PRO A 325 -15.00 -16.69 30.89
C PRO A 325 -16.11 -17.00 29.87
N ALA A 326 -17.01 -17.93 30.20
CA ALA A 326 -18.02 -18.41 29.26
C ALA A 326 -18.90 -17.27 28.69
N GLN A 327 -19.27 -16.31 29.52
CA GLN A 327 -20.06 -15.13 29.17
C GLN A 327 -19.33 -14.14 28.26
N ALA A 328 -18.00 -14.22 28.19
CA ALA A 328 -17.17 -13.39 27.30
C ALA A 328 -17.00 -14.02 25.92
N ARG A 329 -17.43 -15.28 25.71
CA ARG A 329 -17.32 -15.98 24.42
C ARG A 329 -18.39 -15.54 23.41
N GLY A 330 -18.02 -15.63 22.15
CA GLY A 330 -18.87 -15.34 21.00
C GLY A 330 -18.74 -13.91 20.49
N ILE A 331 -19.54 -13.64 19.48
CA ILE A 331 -19.54 -12.38 18.73
C ILE A 331 -20.95 -11.80 18.67
N VAL A 332 -21.03 -10.51 18.37
CA VAL A 332 -22.25 -9.78 18.02
C VAL A 332 -22.08 -9.35 16.57
N LYS A 333 -22.93 -9.85 15.67
CA LYS A 333 -22.90 -9.48 14.25
C LYS A 333 -23.24 -7.99 14.10
N ALA A 334 -22.54 -7.31 13.19
CA ALA A 334 -22.97 -5.98 12.77
C ALA A 334 -24.27 -6.08 11.94
N SER A 335 -25.07 -5.02 11.94
CA SER A 335 -26.40 -5.01 11.30
C SER A 335 -26.36 -5.23 9.78
N TYR A 336 -25.27 -4.86 9.12
CA TYR A 336 -25.06 -5.00 7.67
C TYR A 336 -24.42 -6.33 7.28
N SER A 337 -24.03 -7.17 8.23
CA SER A 337 -23.18 -8.32 7.93
C SER A 337 -23.85 -9.40 7.09
N ASP A 338 -25.17 -9.53 7.16
CA ASP A 338 -25.91 -10.51 6.36
C ASP A 338 -26.07 -10.06 4.89
N ASP A 339 -25.97 -8.75 4.62
CA ASP A 339 -25.98 -8.18 3.25
C ASP A 339 -24.63 -8.39 2.51
N LEU A 340 -23.58 -8.73 3.26
CA LEU A 340 -22.21 -8.75 2.76
C LEU A 340 -21.87 -10.07 2.06
N GLN A 341 -22.19 -10.17 0.77
CA GLN A 341 -21.94 -11.36 -0.04
C GLN A 341 -20.68 -11.23 -0.90
N PRO A 342 -19.69 -12.14 -0.78
CA PRO A 342 -18.48 -12.11 -1.60
C PRO A 342 -18.78 -12.36 -3.08
N ASP A 343 -18.00 -11.72 -3.95
CA ASP A 343 -18.01 -12.00 -5.39
C ASP A 343 -17.44 -13.41 -5.64
N LEU A 344 -18.29 -14.38 -5.94
CA LEU A 344 -17.86 -15.78 -6.15
C LEU A 344 -16.90 -15.95 -7.34
N GLY A 345 -16.99 -15.06 -8.35
CA GLY A 345 -16.08 -15.01 -9.50
C GLY A 345 -14.78 -14.23 -9.25
N ALA A 346 -14.50 -13.81 -8.01
CA ALA A 346 -13.41 -12.88 -7.75
C ALA A 346 -12.03 -13.40 -8.19
N GLN A 347 -11.75 -14.69 -7.96
CA GLN A 347 -10.46 -15.29 -8.29
C GLN A 347 -10.20 -15.34 -9.80
N SER A 348 -11.21 -15.68 -10.60
CA SER A 348 -11.06 -15.73 -12.07
C SER A 348 -10.91 -14.33 -12.65
N GLU A 349 -11.64 -13.36 -12.10
CA GLU A 349 -11.56 -11.96 -12.51
C GLU A 349 -10.20 -11.32 -12.17
N LEU A 350 -9.64 -11.58 -10.98
CA LEU A 350 -8.28 -11.15 -10.62
C LEU A 350 -7.22 -11.75 -11.56
N ALA A 351 -7.32 -13.05 -11.85
CA ALA A 351 -6.39 -13.72 -12.76
C ALA A 351 -6.47 -13.17 -14.20
N LEU A 352 -7.68 -12.89 -14.69
CA LEU A 352 -7.89 -12.29 -16.00
C LEU A 352 -7.33 -10.86 -16.06
N ALA A 353 -7.61 -10.04 -15.06
CA ALA A 353 -7.11 -8.67 -14.96
C ALA A 353 -5.57 -8.61 -15.00
N VAL A 354 -4.90 -9.52 -14.29
CA VAL A 354 -3.43 -9.60 -14.31
C VAL A 354 -2.92 -10.04 -15.68
N LYS A 355 -3.56 -11.02 -16.32
CA LYS A 355 -3.20 -11.45 -17.68
C LYS A 355 -3.34 -10.31 -18.69
N GLU A 356 -4.44 -9.58 -18.64
CA GLU A 356 -4.69 -8.39 -19.48
C GLU A 356 -3.61 -7.33 -19.25
N ALA A 357 -3.36 -6.99 -17.98
CA ALA A 357 -2.34 -6.01 -17.61
C ALA A 357 -0.93 -6.40 -18.06
N ASN A 358 -0.54 -7.67 -17.92
CA ASN A 358 0.76 -8.17 -18.38
C ASN A 358 0.92 -8.01 -19.90
N ASN A 359 -0.11 -8.40 -20.66
CA ASN A 359 -0.08 -8.31 -22.12
C ASN A 359 -0.02 -6.85 -22.58
N SER A 360 -0.84 -5.97 -21.98
CA SER A 360 -0.84 -4.54 -22.31
C SER A 360 0.47 -3.86 -21.93
N GLU A 361 1.03 -4.18 -20.76
CA GLU A 361 2.31 -3.64 -20.34
C GLU A 361 3.45 -4.01 -21.29
N GLN A 362 3.55 -5.29 -21.66
CA GLN A 362 4.58 -5.74 -22.58
C GLN A 362 4.46 -5.03 -23.94
N ALA A 363 3.24 -4.93 -24.48
CA ALA A 363 2.99 -4.20 -25.72
C ALA A 363 3.43 -2.72 -25.64
N ILE A 364 3.11 -2.04 -24.53
CA ILE A 364 3.49 -0.63 -24.32
C ILE A 364 5.01 -0.48 -24.16
N ILE A 365 5.69 -1.41 -23.49
CA ILE A 365 7.15 -1.39 -23.33
C ILE A 365 7.85 -1.62 -24.67
N ASP A 366 7.29 -2.49 -25.51
CA ASP A 366 7.83 -2.81 -26.85
C ASP A 366 7.48 -1.73 -27.89
N GLU A 367 6.48 -0.90 -27.63
CA GLU A 367 6.12 0.24 -28.47
C GLU A 367 7.22 1.31 -28.46
N ARG A 368 7.47 1.88 -29.64
CA ARG A 368 8.36 3.04 -29.75
C ARG A 368 7.72 4.23 -29.00
N PRO A 369 8.52 5.00 -28.22
CA PRO A 369 8.07 6.27 -27.67
C PRO A 369 7.41 7.10 -28.76
N GLN A 370 6.29 7.75 -28.44
CA GLN A 370 5.73 8.77 -29.30
C GLN A 370 6.76 9.89 -29.38
N GLU A 371 7.37 10.06 -30.56
CA GLU A 371 8.25 11.20 -30.80
C GLU A 371 7.44 12.48 -30.49
N PRO A 372 8.02 13.45 -29.76
CA PRO A 372 7.33 14.72 -29.53
C PRO A 372 6.90 15.27 -30.88
N ALA A 373 5.64 15.72 -30.97
CA ALA A 373 5.07 16.29 -32.19
C ALA A 373 5.98 17.44 -32.69
N GLY A 374 6.85 17.10 -33.63
CA GLY A 374 8.04 17.87 -34.00
C GLY A 374 9.06 16.99 -34.70
N ALA A 375 8.60 16.17 -35.65
CA ALA A 375 9.46 15.32 -36.47
C ALA A 375 8.96 15.40 -37.92
N GLY A 376 9.35 16.47 -38.61
CA GLY A 376 9.06 16.64 -40.03
C GLY A 376 8.99 18.08 -40.57
N GLY A 377 9.48 19.09 -39.86
CA GLY A 377 9.55 20.46 -40.38
C GLY A 377 10.92 20.81 -40.95
N THR A 378 10.94 21.50 -42.08
CA THR A 378 12.16 22.05 -42.70
C THR A 378 12.72 23.19 -41.84
N ILE A 379 13.97 23.08 -41.38
CA ILE A 379 14.68 24.22 -40.78
C ILE A 379 15.12 25.18 -41.89
N SER A 380 14.86 26.47 -41.71
CA SER A 380 15.30 27.53 -42.63
C SER A 380 16.17 28.55 -41.90
N LEU A 381 17.08 29.18 -42.66
CA LEU A 381 17.86 30.31 -42.17
C LEU A 381 16.92 31.41 -41.64
N GLY A 382 17.27 32.01 -40.50
CA GLY A 382 16.51 33.08 -39.87
C GLY A 382 15.44 32.65 -38.86
N MET A 383 15.13 31.34 -38.73
CA MET A 383 14.23 30.84 -37.67
C MET A 383 14.76 31.14 -36.28
N THR A 384 13.88 31.40 -35.32
CA THR A 384 14.22 31.64 -33.92
C THR A 384 14.42 30.33 -33.15
N ILE A 385 15.12 30.39 -32.01
CA ILE A 385 15.31 29.22 -31.13
C ILE A 385 13.98 28.53 -30.75
N PRO A 386 12.93 29.25 -30.32
CA PRO A 386 11.65 28.62 -30.00
C PRO A 386 10.95 27.97 -31.21
N GLU A 387 11.15 28.49 -32.42
CA GLU A 387 10.66 27.88 -33.66
C GLU A 387 11.37 26.56 -33.96
N VAL A 388 12.69 26.51 -33.77
CA VAL A 388 13.49 25.30 -33.95
C VAL A 388 13.12 24.25 -32.91
N GLU A 389 13.00 24.63 -31.64
CA GLU A 389 12.61 23.70 -30.56
C GLU A 389 11.19 23.16 -30.74
N ARG A 390 10.28 23.96 -31.29
CA ARG A 390 8.94 23.51 -31.67
C ARG A 390 8.95 22.59 -32.89
N THR A 391 9.91 22.75 -33.79
CA THR A 391 10.00 21.99 -35.04
C THR A 391 10.72 20.65 -34.88
N LEU A 392 11.81 20.62 -34.11
CA LEU A 392 12.68 19.45 -33.94
C LEU A 392 12.68 18.88 -32.51
N GLY A 393 11.96 19.51 -31.59
CA GLY A 393 12.07 19.22 -30.17
C GLY A 393 13.34 19.80 -29.54
N GLN A 394 13.61 19.40 -28.30
CA GLN A 394 14.79 19.82 -27.55
C GLN A 394 16.07 19.14 -28.11
N PRO A 395 17.20 19.87 -28.20
CA PRO A 395 18.46 19.30 -28.68
C PRO A 395 19.05 18.29 -27.69
N ARG A 396 19.93 17.41 -28.17
CA ARG A 396 20.71 16.50 -27.32
C ARG A 396 21.79 17.23 -26.53
N GLN A 397 22.36 18.26 -27.14
CA GLN A 397 23.40 19.07 -26.54
C GLN A 397 23.29 20.52 -26.99
N THR A 398 23.50 21.44 -26.06
CA THR A 398 23.52 22.87 -26.31
C THR A 398 24.90 23.41 -25.95
N VAL A 399 25.50 24.17 -26.87
CA VAL A 399 26.74 24.94 -26.63
C VAL A 399 26.40 26.43 -26.72
N ASP A 400 26.56 27.14 -25.62
CA ASP A 400 26.28 28.58 -25.54
C ASP A 400 27.59 29.37 -25.51
N LEU A 401 27.81 30.21 -26.53
CA LEU A 401 28.98 31.08 -26.69
C LEU A 401 28.54 32.57 -26.70
N GLY A 402 27.42 32.89 -26.06
CA GLY A 402 26.87 34.24 -25.99
C GLY A 402 26.08 34.62 -27.24
N LYS A 403 26.68 35.43 -28.13
CA LYS A 403 26.01 35.83 -29.39
C LYS A 403 25.79 34.67 -30.35
N LYS A 404 26.51 33.56 -30.16
CA LYS A 404 26.41 32.33 -30.93
C LYS A 404 25.93 31.19 -30.02
N LYS A 405 24.93 30.44 -30.45
CA LYS A 405 24.50 29.19 -29.79
C LYS A 405 24.53 28.04 -30.79
N ILE A 406 24.81 26.83 -30.34
CA ILE A 406 24.84 25.64 -31.20
C ILE A 406 23.99 24.56 -30.56
N TYR A 407 23.00 24.07 -31.30
CA TYR A 407 22.15 22.95 -30.90
C TYR A 407 22.57 21.72 -31.70
N VAL A 408 22.84 20.63 -31.00
CA VAL A 408 23.21 19.34 -31.60
C VAL A 408 22.05 18.37 -31.42
N TYR A 409 21.51 17.91 -32.54
CA TYR A 409 20.53 16.83 -32.63
C TYR A 409 21.23 15.54 -33.09
N LYS A 410 20.48 14.45 -33.26
CA LYS A 410 21.04 13.15 -33.65
C LYS A 410 21.81 13.21 -34.98
N ASP A 411 21.21 13.85 -35.98
CA ASP A 411 21.67 13.87 -37.37
C ASP A 411 21.85 15.29 -37.92
N LEU A 412 21.86 16.30 -37.04
CA LEU A 412 21.84 17.72 -37.42
C LEU A 412 22.53 18.58 -36.37
N LYS A 413 23.25 19.61 -36.79
CA LYS A 413 23.81 20.66 -35.94
C LYS A 413 23.35 22.02 -36.44
N ILE A 414 22.66 22.76 -35.58
CA ILE A 414 22.13 24.08 -35.90
C ILE A 414 22.94 25.13 -35.17
N THR A 415 23.44 26.11 -35.90
CA THR A 415 24.10 27.28 -35.32
C THR A 415 23.15 28.47 -35.36
N PHE A 416 23.03 29.16 -34.23
CA PHE A 416 22.32 30.41 -34.08
C PHE A 416 23.30 31.56 -33.91
N LEU A 417 23.03 32.69 -34.55
CA LEU A 417 23.72 33.96 -34.33
C LEU A 417 22.68 35.04 -34.05
N GLY A 418 22.79 35.73 -32.90
CA GLY A 418 21.79 36.73 -32.50
C GLY A 418 20.39 36.14 -32.27
N GLY A 419 20.30 34.87 -31.84
CA GLY A 419 19.04 34.19 -31.54
C GLY A 419 18.30 33.61 -32.76
N LYS A 420 18.88 33.70 -33.96
CA LYS A 420 18.30 33.17 -35.20
C LYS A 420 19.24 32.16 -35.89
N VAL A 421 18.69 31.18 -36.58
CA VAL A 421 19.44 30.17 -37.34
C VAL A 421 20.31 30.86 -38.39
N SER A 422 21.61 30.63 -38.29
CA SER A 422 22.62 31.16 -39.22
C SER A 422 23.29 30.07 -40.05
N ASP A 423 23.29 28.82 -39.58
CA ASP A 423 23.90 27.69 -40.30
C ASP A 423 23.28 26.35 -39.82
N VAL A 424 23.23 25.37 -40.72
CA VAL A 424 22.70 24.02 -40.46
C VAL A 424 23.63 23.01 -41.12
N GLN A 425 24.17 22.08 -40.33
CA GLN A 425 25.17 21.08 -40.73
C GLN A 425 24.70 19.66 -40.47
#